data_AF-A0A4Z2IZ61-F1
#
_entry.id   AF-A0A4Z2IZ61-F1
#
_cell.length_a   1.000
_cell.length_b   1.000
_cell.length_c   1.000
_cell.angle_alpha   90.00
_cell.angle_beta   90.00
_cell.angle_gamma   90.00
#
_symmetry.space_group_name_H-M   'P 1'
#
loop_
_entity.id
_entity.type
_entity.pdbx_description
1 polymer ?
#
loop_
_entity_poly.entity_id
_entity_poly.type
_entity_poly.pdbx_seq_one_letter_code
_entity_poly.pdbx_strand_id
1 'polypeptide(L)' 'MDQSTGVTPPQLLYLGREYPKGGDYFRDRLRAAFTKNKGVQDPQQIRELIGRGEFVSQELEALYYLRKYRAMKKRYYEE' A
#
# COMPACT_ATOMS: atom_id res chain seq x y z
N MET A 1 -1.83 16.12 -21.29
CA MET A 1 -2.50 15.08 -20.48
C MET A 1 -1.43 14.14 -19.96
N ASP A 2 -0.70 14.55 -18.93
CA ASP A 2 0.14 13.64 -18.16
C ASP A 2 -0.45 13.62 -16.76
N GLN A 3 -1.44 12.76 -16.54
CA GLN A 3 -1.99 12.57 -15.21
C GLN A 3 -1.01 11.68 -14.46
N SER A 4 -0.02 12.31 -13.81
CA SER A 4 0.79 11.66 -12.78
C SER A 4 -0.08 11.40 -11.53
N THR A 5 -1.11 10.58 -11.66
CA THR A 5 -1.87 10.02 -10.53
C THR A 5 -1.18 8.75 -10.02
N GLY A 6 0.15 8.79 -9.93
CA GLY A 6 0.92 7.71 -9.32
C GLY A 6 0.70 7.76 -7.81
N VAL A 7 0.46 6.60 -7.20
CA VAL A 7 0.31 6.46 -5.75
C VAL A 7 1.50 7.10 -5.04
N THR A 8 1.23 8.12 -4.22
CA THR A 8 2.28 8.90 -3.55
C THR A 8 2.72 8.24 -2.24
N PRO A 9 3.98 8.42 -1.80
CA PRO A 9 4.44 7.88 -0.51
C PRO A 9 3.56 8.25 0.70
N PRO A 10 2.99 9.47 0.80
CA PRO A 10 2.05 9.83 1.87
C PRO A 10 0.74 9.02 1.84
N GLN A 11 0.19 8.73 0.65
CA GLN A 11 -1.03 7.93 0.51
C GLN A 11 -0.81 6.48 0.99
N LEU A 12 0.32 5.87 0.61
CA LEU A 12 0.67 4.53 1.09
C LEU A 12 0.88 4.50 2.61
N LEU A 13 1.51 5.52 3.17
CA LEU A 13 1.68 5.66 4.61
C LEU A 13 0.35 5.73 5.36
N TYR A 14 -0.64 6.42 4.79
CA TYR A 14 -1.99 6.47 5.35
C TYR A 14 -2.67 5.10 5.32
N LEU A 15 -2.64 4.41 4.17
CA LEU A 15 -3.23 3.07 4.01
C LEU A 15 -2.56 2.01 4.88
N GLY A 16 -1.24 2.14 5.09
CA GLY A 16 -0.44 1.21 5.89
C GLY A 16 -0.61 1.36 7.40
N ARG A 17 -1.31 2.37 7.91
CA ARG A 17 -1.52 2.56 9.37
C ARG A 17 -2.26 1.41 10.02
N GLU A 18 -3.20 0.81 9.31
CA GLU A 18 -3.99 -0.32 9.80
C GLU A 18 -3.35 -1.68 9.50
N TYR A 19 -2.07 -1.70 9.09
CA TYR A 19 -1.40 -2.93 8.78
C TYR A 19 -1.33 -3.85 10.01
N PRO A 20 -1.57 -5.18 9.88
CA PRO A 20 -1.67 -6.09 11.04
C PRO A 20 -0.43 -6.11 11.94
N LYS A 21 0.76 -5.80 11.38
CA LYS A 21 2.03 -5.73 12.11
C LYS A 21 2.36 -4.32 12.65
N GLY A 22 1.44 -3.36 12.51
CA GLY A 22 1.60 -1.97 12.90
C GLY A 22 2.07 -1.06 11.77
N GLY A 23 1.68 0.22 11.85
CA GLY A 23 2.03 1.25 10.87
C GLY A 23 3.52 1.55 10.77
N ASP A 24 4.27 1.43 11.87
CA ASP A 24 5.73 1.65 11.89
C ASP A 24 6.46 0.57 11.08
N TYR A 25 6.04 -0.70 11.19
CA TYR A 25 6.58 -1.79 10.40
C TYR A 25 6.42 -1.56 8.89
N PHE A 26 5.25 -1.07 8.49
CA PHE A 26 4.97 -0.76 7.10
C PHE A 26 5.79 0.46 6.62
N ARG A 27 5.84 1.52 7.44
CA ARG A 27 6.62 2.73 7.17
C ARG A 27 8.09 2.43 6.92
N ASP A 28 8.71 1.60 7.76
CA ASP A 28 10.13 1.26 7.64
C ASP A 28 10.42 0.50 6.34
N ARG A 29 9.56 -0.47 5.98
CA ARG A 29 9.68 -1.18 4.70
C ARG A 29 9.48 -0.26 3.50
N LEU A 30 8.49 0.63 3.57
CA LEU A 30 8.22 1.59 2.51
C LEU A 30 9.44 2.50 2.31
N ARG A 31 9.98 3.06 3.40
CA ARG A 31 11.17 3.90 3.38
C ARG A 31 12.39 3.17 2.84
N ALA A 32 12.59 1.91 3.22
CA ALA A 32 13.67 1.07 2.71
C ALA A 32 13.54 0.83 1.19
N ALA A 33 12.33 0.56 0.70
CA ALA A 33 12.05 0.36 -0.72
C ALA A 33 12.34 1.62 -1.55
N PHE A 34 11.88 2.80 -1.10
CA PHE A 34 12.17 4.07 -1.79
C PHE A 34 13.66 4.43 -1.72
N THR A 35 14.32 4.15 -0.59
CA THR A 35 15.75 4.43 -0.43
C THR A 35 16.61 3.54 -1.32
N LYS A 36 16.28 2.24 -1.42
CA LYS A 36 16.96 1.28 -2.30
C LYS A 36 16.86 1.68 -3.77
N ASN A 37 15.73 2.25 -4.19
CA ASN A 37 15.48 2.63 -5.57
C ASN A 37 15.81 4.11 -5.89
N LYS A 38 16.38 4.88 -4.96
CA LYS A 38 16.69 6.31 -5.13
C LYS A 38 17.63 6.60 -6.32
N GLY A 39 18.50 5.66 -6.66
CA GLY A 39 19.49 5.81 -7.73
C GLY A 39 19.02 5.36 -9.12
N VAL A 40 17.77 4.89 -9.26
CA VAL A 40 17.26 4.40 -10.55
C VAL A 40 16.94 5.60 -11.44
N GLN A 41 17.61 5.69 -12.58
CA GLN A 41 17.42 6.76 -13.58
C GLN A 41 16.72 6.29 -14.85
N ASP A 42 16.58 4.97 -15.02
CA ASP A 42 15.92 4.39 -16.18
C ASP A 42 14.39 4.62 -16.12
N PRO A 43 13.80 5.32 -17.09
CA PRO A 43 12.37 5.60 -17.13
C PRO A 43 11.48 4.35 -17.13
N GLN A 44 11.96 3.23 -17.69
CA GLN A 44 11.19 2.00 -17.75
C GLN A 44 11.11 1.33 -16.38
N GLN A 45 12.25 1.22 -15.69
CA GLN A 45 12.30 0.70 -14.31
C GLN A 45 11.51 1.57 -13.33
N ILE A 46 11.52 2.90 -13.49
CA ILE A 46 10.71 3.81 -12.66
C ILE A 46 9.22 3.48 -12.79
N ARG A 47 8.72 3.27 -14.02
CA ARG A 47 7.32 2.89 -14.25
C ARG A 47 6.96 1.56 -13.60
N GLU A 48 7.84 0.55 -13.71
CA GLU A 48 7.62 -0.74 -13.05
C GLU A 48 7.59 -0.62 -11.52
N LEU A 49 8.46 0.20 -10.93
CA LEU A 49 8.49 0.45 -9.50
C LEU A 49 7.24 1.19 -9.00
N ILE A 50 6.74 2.16 -9.77
CA ILE A 50 5.48 2.84 -9.48
C ILE A 50 4.32 1.83 -9.55
N GLY A 51 4.25 1.00 -10.59
CA GLY A 51 3.22 -0.03 -10.73
C GLY A 51 3.22 -1.04 -9.58
N ARG A 52 4.40 -1.39 -9.05
CA ARG A 52 4.50 -2.20 -7.82
C ARG A 52 3.92 -1.47 -6.60
N GLY A 53 4.16 -0.17 -6.48
CA GLY A 53 3.58 0.65 -5.41
C GLY A 53 2.04 0.70 -5.48
N GLU A 54 1.50 0.83 -6.68
CA GLU A 54 0.04 0.81 -6.93
C GLU A 54 -0.58 -0.54 -6.58
N PHE A 55 0.08 -1.63 -6.96
CA PHE A 55 -0.37 -2.98 -6.59
C PHE A 55 -0.45 -3.19 -5.08
N VAL A 56 0.57 -2.74 -4.35
CA VAL A 56 0.58 -2.80 -2.87
C VAL A 56 -0.54 -1.95 -2.26
N SER A 57 -0.86 -0.80 -2.86
CA SER A 57 -1.98 0.04 -2.44
C SER A 57 -3.31 -0.71 -2.54
N GLN A 58 -3.56 -1.37 -3.67
CA GLN A 58 -4.79 -2.13 -3.90
C GLN A 58 -4.89 -3.34 -2.95
N GLU A 59 -3.77 -4.01 -2.67
CA GLU A 59 -3.73 -5.13 -1.73
C GLU A 59 -4.08 -4.68 -0.30
N LEU A 60 -3.58 -3.51 0.13
CA LEU A 60 -3.92 -2.93 1.43
C LEU A 60 -5.42 -2.57 1.54
N GLU A 61 -6.00 -1.99 0.48
CA GLU A 61 -7.43 -1.70 0.43
C GLU A 61 -8.26 -2.99 0.51
N ALA A 62 -7.89 -4.02 -0.26
CA ALA A 62 -8.55 -5.32 -0.24
C ALA A 62 -8.49 -5.96 1.16
N LEU A 63 -7.33 -5.89 1.84
CA LEU A 63 -7.18 -6.36 3.22
C LEU A 63 -8.07 -5.59 4.19
N TYR A 64 -8.20 -4.27 4.03
CA TYR A 64 -9.10 -3.45 4.82
C TYR A 64 -10.56 -3.87 4.65
N TYR A 65 -11.02 -4.03 3.41
CA TYR A 65 -12.38 -4.52 3.11
C TYR A 65 -12.64 -5.91 3.68
N LEU A 66 -11.68 -6.83 3.53
CA LEU A 66 -11.78 -8.19 4.06
C LEU A 66 -11.90 -8.19 5.59
N ARG A 67 -11.11 -7.36 6.28
CA ARG A 67 -11.18 -7.22 7.74
C ARG A 67 -12.54 -6.70 8.19
N LYS A 68 -13.07 -5.68 7.50
CA LYS A 68 -14.41 -5.13 7.75
C LYS A 68 -15.49 -6.18 7.53
N TYR A 69 -15.40 -6.94 6.43
CA TYR A 69 -16.33 -8.03 6.14
C TYR A 69 -16.27 -9.13 7.21
N ARG A 70 -15.08 -9.56 7.64
CA ARG A 70 -14.92 -10.54 8.73
C ARG A 70 -15.57 -10.06 10.03
N ALA A 71 -15.34 -8.80 10.41
CA ALA A 71 -15.95 -8.22 11.60
C ALA A 71 -17.47 -8.12 11.51
N MET A 72 -18.01 -7.77 10.34
CA MET A 72 -19.45 -7.74 10.08
C MET A 72 -20.04 -9.14 10.13
N LYS A 73 -19.45 -10.12 9.42
CA LYS A 73 -19.93 -11.50 9.40
C LYS A 73 -20.01 -12.09 10.81
N LYS A 74 -18.99 -11.82 11.64
CA LYS A 74 -18.97 -12.25 13.05
C LYS A 74 -20.17 -11.73 13.84
N ARG A 75 -20.57 -10.47 13.63
CA ARG A 75 -21.66 -9.84 14.38
C ARG A 75 -23.06 -10.29 13.95
N TYR A 76 -23.23 -10.70 12.69
CA TYR A 76 -24.55 -11.00 12.12
C TYR A 76 -24.84 -12.50 11.93
N TYR A 77 -23.82 -13.37 11.95
CA TYR A 77 -23.98 -14.80 11.65
C TYR A 77 -23.40 -15.75 12.70
N GLU A 78 -22.78 -15.25 13.78
CA GLU A 78 -22.47 -16.08 14.96
C GLU A 78 -23.63 -15.95 15.97
N GLU A 79 -24.72 -16.68 15.71
CA GLU A 79 -25.64 -17.23 16.74
C GLU A 79 -25.32 -18.71 16.93
#